data_AF-A0A9D8CMG8-F1
#
_entry.id   AF-A0A9D8CMG8-F1
#
_cell.length_a   1.000
_cell.length_b   1.000
_cell.length_c   1.000
_cell.angle_alpha   90.00
_cell.angle_beta   90.00
_cell.angle_gamma   90.00
#
_symmetry.space_group_name_H-M   'P 1'
#
loop_
_entity.id
_entity.type
_entity.pdbx_description
1 polymer ?
#
loop_
_entity_poly.entity_id
_entity_poly.type
_entity_poly.pdbx_seq_one_letter_code
_entity_poly.pdbx_strand_id
1 'polypeptide(L)'
;MRDYTGMNMTDLPAQRPPSRLWDLYLRSVTERQPVAMLIPRLGHEEDPAYSVSILAAPLSSDGTVVDMLFGIVDFSRLRDEVLSKPVM
;
A
#
# COMPACT_ATOMS: atom_id res chain seq x y z
N MET A 1 4.43 -17.77 10.19
CA MET A 1 4.66 -16.81 9.09
C MET A 1 4.58 -17.60 7.79
N ARG A 2 3.85 -17.12 6.77
CA ARG A 2 3.83 -17.76 5.44
C ARG A 2 5.00 -17.21 4.62
N ASP A 3 5.75 -18.10 3.98
CA ASP A 3 6.80 -17.74 3.05
C ASP A 3 6.17 -17.57 1.65
N TYR A 4 6.46 -16.43 1.02
CA TYR A 4 5.97 -16.06 -0.30
C TYR A 4 7.14 -15.87 -1.29
N THR A 5 8.37 -16.19 -0.90
CA THR A 5 9.54 -16.09 -1.77
C THR A 5 9.44 -17.09 -2.93
N GLY A 6 9.95 -16.71 -4.09
CA GLY A 6 9.90 -17.54 -5.30
C GLY A 6 8.53 -17.65 -5.99
N MET A 7 7.48 -17.02 -5.45
CA MET A 7 6.17 -16.94 -6.10
C MET A 7 6.12 -15.81 -7.13
N ASN A 8 5.31 -15.97 -8.17
CA ASN A 8 4.95 -14.84 -9.01
C ASN A 8 4.10 -13.85 -8.20
N MET A 9 4.28 -12.56 -8.46
CA MET A 9 3.50 -11.50 -7.81
C MET A 9 1.99 -11.73 -7.98
N THR A 10 1.54 -12.13 -9.17
CA THR A 10 0.13 -12.39 -9.47
C THR A 10 -0.48 -13.52 -8.64
N ASP A 11 0.34 -14.38 -8.04
CA ASP A 11 -0.09 -15.50 -7.17
C ASP A 11 -0.20 -15.11 -5.70
N LEU A 12 0.28 -13.93 -5.32
CA LEU A 12 0.16 -13.44 -3.96
C LEU A 12 -1.31 -13.08 -3.66
N PRO A 13 -1.90 -13.54 -2.53
CA PRO A 13 -3.28 -13.21 -2.18
C PRO A 13 -3.56 -11.70 -2.10
N ALA A 14 -2.57 -10.90 -1.71
CA ALA A 14 -2.69 -9.45 -1.67
C ALA A 14 -2.79 -8.79 -3.06
N GLN A 15 -2.46 -9.50 -4.14
CA GLN A 15 -2.49 -9.01 -5.52
C GLN A 15 -3.80 -9.36 -6.24
N ARG A 16 -4.86 -9.71 -5.49
CA ARG A 16 -6.19 -10.08 -6.02
C ARG A 16 -7.32 -9.47 -5.16
N PRO A 17 -8.54 -9.30 -5.69
CA PRO A 17 -9.69 -8.96 -4.86
C PRO A 17 -9.94 -10.04 -3.79
N PRO A 18 -10.44 -9.69 -2.59
CA PRO A 18 -10.81 -8.35 -2.11
C PRO A 18 -9.72 -7.70 -1.22
N SER A 19 -8.47 -7.56 -1.71
CA SER A 19 -7.40 -6.96 -0.90
C SER A 19 -7.40 -5.42 -0.98
N ARG A 20 -7.02 -4.76 0.12
CA ARG A 20 -6.82 -3.30 0.13
C ARG A 20 -5.72 -2.84 -0.82
N LEU A 21 -4.70 -3.67 -1.03
CA LEU A 21 -3.61 -3.38 -1.97
C LEU A 21 -4.11 -3.47 -3.42
N TRP A 22 -4.97 -4.44 -3.72
CA TRP A 22 -5.64 -4.55 -5.00
C TRP A 22 -6.52 -3.33 -5.27
N ASP A 23 -7.31 -2.91 -4.30
CA ASP A 23 -8.16 -1.71 -4.43
C ASP A 23 -7.33 -0.44 -4.68
N LEU A 24 -6.17 -0.30 -4.03
CA LEU A 24 -5.22 0.79 -4.26
C LEU A 24 -4.75 0.81 -5.73
N TYR A 25 -4.34 -0.34 -6.25
CA TYR A 25 -3.87 -0.47 -7.62
C TYR A 25 -4.97 -0.23 -8.64
N LEU A 26 -6.14 -0.84 -8.44
CA LEU A 26 -7.30 -0.64 -9.29
C LEU A 26 -7.68 0.84 -9.37
N ARG A 27 -7.67 1.54 -8.22
CA ARG A 27 -7.94 2.96 -8.16
C ARG A 27 -6.88 3.77 -8.90
N SER A 28 -5.60 3.50 -8.69
CA SER A 28 -4.50 4.21 -9.38
C SER A 28 -4.55 4.05 -10.90
N VAL A 29 -4.83 2.83 -11.39
CA VAL A 29 -5.00 2.56 -12.83
C VAL A 29 -6.23 3.27 -13.39
N THR A 30 -7.37 3.19 -12.68
CA THR A 30 -8.64 3.76 -13.13
C THR A 30 -8.61 5.28 -13.17
N GLU A 31 -8.05 5.91 -12.13
CA GLU A 31 -7.93 7.37 -12.03
C GLU A 31 -6.76 7.91 -12.86
N ARG A 32 -5.86 7.04 -13.35
CA ARG A 32 -4.61 7.39 -14.04
C ARG A 32 -3.76 8.41 -13.26
N GLN A 33 -3.77 8.29 -11.93
CA GLN A 33 -3.03 9.16 -11.03
C GLN A 33 -2.36 8.37 -9.90
N PRO A 34 -1.27 8.92 -9.30
CA PRO A 34 -0.69 8.33 -8.10
C PRO A 34 -1.68 8.32 -6.94
N VAL A 35 -1.80 7.19 -6.26
CA VAL A 35 -2.66 7.02 -5.08
C VAL A 35 -1.83 6.47 -3.93
N ALA A 36 -1.98 7.07 -2.76
CA ALA A 36 -1.35 6.62 -1.53
C ALA A 36 -2.36 6.04 -0.54
N MET A 37 -1.92 5.08 0.26
CA MET A 37 -2.64 4.54 1.39
C MET A 37 -1.73 4.48 2.60
N LEU A 38 -2.26 4.92 3.74
CA LEU A 38 -1.63 4.72 5.04
C LEU A 38 -2.30 3.52 5.70
N ILE A 39 -1.51 2.54 6.10
CA ILE A 39 -1.95 1.42 6.92
C ILE A 39 -1.36 1.63 8.31
N PRO A 40 -2.17 2.06 9.30
CA PRO A 40 -1.72 2.10 10.68
C PRO A 40 -1.34 0.68 11.10
N ARG A 41 -0.07 0.46 11.48
CA ARG A 41 0.37 -0.84 11.98
C ARG A 41 0.01 -0.90 13.47
N LEU A 42 -1.25 -1.18 13.76
CA LEU A 42 -1.68 -1.47 15.12
C LEU A 42 -1.29 -2.92 15.44
N GLY A 43 -0.23 -3.11 16.23
CA GLY A 43 0.11 -4.43 16.77
C GLY A 43 1.60 -4.73 16.87
N HIS A 44 2.23 -4.24 17.93
CA HIS A 44 2.76 -5.08 19.00
C HIS A 44 2.56 -4.28 20.30
N GLU A 45 2.17 -4.92 21.40
CA GLU A 45 2.01 -4.25 22.71
C GLU A 45 3.28 -3.50 23.16
N GLU A 46 4.41 -3.77 22.51
CA GLU A 46 5.72 -3.19 22.81
C GLU A 46 6.12 -2.00 21.92
N ASP A 47 5.47 -1.73 20.77
CA ASP A 47 5.74 -0.51 19.97
C ASP A 47 4.54 -0.10 19.07
N PRO A 48 3.60 0.70 19.60
CA PRO A 48 2.40 1.14 18.87
C PRO A 48 2.66 2.20 17.79
N ALA A 49 3.91 2.60 17.56
CA ALA A 49 4.23 3.83 16.83
C ALA A 49 4.75 3.60 15.40
N TYR A 50 4.31 2.58 14.65
CA TYR A 50 4.70 2.43 13.23
C TYR A 50 3.51 2.48 12.28
N SER A 51 3.74 3.07 11.11
CA SER A 51 2.82 3.05 9.99
C SER A 51 3.52 2.52 8.75
N VAL A 52 2.72 1.92 7.87
CA VAL A 52 3.16 1.54 6.53
C VAL A 52 2.45 2.45 5.56
N SER A 53 3.22 3.22 4.80
CA SER A 53 2.70 4.01 3.69
C SER A 53 2.95 3.27 2.39
N ILE A 54 1.94 3.14 1.56
CA ILE A 54 2.07 2.52 0.23
C ILE A 54 1.63 3.56 -0.80
N LEU A 55 2.49 3.81 -1.80
CA LEU A 55 2.16 4.61 -2.97
C LEU A 55 2.11 3.70 -4.19
N ALA A 56 1.09 3.86 -5.02
CA ALA A 56 1.01 3.30 -6.35
C ALA A 56 0.94 4.44 -7.37
N ALA A 57 1.85 4.45 -8.35
CA ALA A 57 1.85 5.39 -9.45
C ALA A 57 1.65 4.64 -10.78
N PRO A 58 0.69 5.04 -11.62
CA PRO A 58 0.47 4.41 -12.92
C PRO A 58 1.50 4.95 -13.91
N LEU A 59 2.12 4.04 -14.64
CA LEU A 59 3.04 4.34 -15.73
C LEU A 59 2.45 3.85 -17.04
N SER A 60 2.80 4.55 -18.11
CA SER A 60 2.36 4.25 -19.47
C SER A 60 3.54 4.40 -20.40
N SER A 61 3.81 3.39 -21.23
CA SER A 61 4.85 3.49 -22.26
C SER A 61 4.41 4.28 -23.49
N ASP A 62 3.10 4.40 -23.74
CA ASP A 62 2.51 4.99 -24.94
C ASP A 62 1.64 6.24 -24.69
N GLY A 63 1.48 6.63 -23.43
CA GLY A 63 0.63 7.75 -23.00
C GLY A 63 -0.88 7.46 -23.06
N THR A 64 -1.30 6.27 -23.48
CA THR A 64 -2.70 5.90 -23.70
C THR A 64 -3.17 4.84 -22.70
N VAL A 65 -2.38 3.78 -22.53
CA VAL A 65 -2.69 2.64 -21.66
C VAL A 65 -1.74 2.60 -20.48
N VAL A 66 -2.29 2.39 -19.28
CA VAL A 66 -1.47 2.09 -18.10
C VAL A 66 -1.05 0.62 -18.21
N ASP A 67 0.22 0.39 -18.51
CA ASP A 67 0.81 -0.94 -18.70
C ASP A 67 1.73 -1.35 -17.55
N MET A 68 2.00 -0.42 -16.63
CA MET A 68 2.89 -0.64 -15.50
C MET A 68 2.44 0.14 -14.26
N LEU A 69 2.74 -0.41 -13.09
CA LEU A 69 2.58 0.26 -11.81
C LEU A 69 3.94 0.38 -11.13
N PHE A 70 4.26 1.58 -10.66
CA PHE A 70 5.39 1.84 -9.78
C PHE A 70 4.90 1.91 -8.33
N GLY A 71 5.43 1.03 -7.49
CA GLY A 71 5.05 0.91 -6.09
C GLY A 71 6.16 1.37 -5.15
N ILE A 72 5.82 2.16 -4.13
CA ILE A 72 6.68 2.44 -2.98
C ILE A 72 6.00 1.89 -1.74
N VAL A 73 6.80 1.25 -0.88
CA VAL A 73 6.42 0.91 0.49
C VAL A 73 7.40 1.59 1.42
N ASP A 74 6.88 2.40 2.32
CA ASP A 74 7.65 3.10 3.35
C ASP A 74 7.19 2.68 4.74
N PHE A 75 8.16 2.55 5.65
CA PHE A 75 7.95 2.21 7.05
C PHE A 75 8.38 3.41 7.87
N SER A 76 7.41 4.09 8.47
CA SER A 76 7.67 5.31 9.22
C SER A 76 7.22 5.17 10.66
N ARG A 77 7.95 5.79 11.59
CA ARG A 77 7.51 5.92 12.96
C ARG A 77 6.47 7.03 13.05
N LEU A 78 5.28 6.72 13.57
CA LEU A 78 4.28 7.69 13.94
C LEU A 78 4.89 8.64 14.98
N ARG A 79 4.91 9.94 14.70
CA ARG A 79 5.32 10.96 15.66
C ARG A 79 4.18 11.19 16.67
N ASP A 80 4.53 11.59 17.89
CA ASP A 80 3.61 11.76 19.04
C ASP A 80 2.37 12.63 18.76
N GLU A 81 2.44 13.54 17.77
CA GLU A 81 1.32 14.39 17.34
C GLU A 81 0.15 13.62 16.71
N VAL A 82 0.39 12.42 16.19
CA VAL A 82 -0.66 11.55 15.61
C VAL A 82 -1.28 10.64 16.67
N LEU A 83 -0.51 10.25 17.69
CA LEU A 83 -0.97 9.40 18.81
C LEU A 83 -1.82 10.17 19.84
N SER A 84 -1.73 11.50 19.84
CA SER A 84 -2.42 12.38 20.79
C SER A 84 -3.81 12.85 20.32
N LYS A 85 -4.24 12.50 19.10
CA LYS A 85 -5.60 12.78 18.65
C LYS A 85 -6.53 11.63 19.00
N PRO A 86 -7.59 11.85 19.80
CA PRO A 86 -8.56 10.81 20.07
C PRO A 86 -9.27 10.46 18.76
N VAL A 87 -9.39 9.16 18.49
CA VAL A 87 -10.29 8.64 17.46
C VAL A 87 -11.70 8.93 17.97
N MET A 88 -12.41 9.83 17.29
CA MET A 88 -13.82 10.12 17.54
C MET A 88 -14.71 9.03 16.94
#